data_AF-A0A3Q9JJ83-F1
#
_entry.id   AF-A0A3Q9JJ83-F1
#
_cell.length_a   1.000
_cell.length_b   1.000
_cell.length_c   1.000
_cell.angle_alpha   90.00
_cell.angle_beta   90.00
_cell.angle_gamma   90.00
#
_symmetry.space_group_name_H-M   'P 1'
#
loop_
_entity.id
_entity.type
_entity.pdbx_description
1 polymer ?
#
loop_
_entity_poly.entity_id
_entity_poly.type
_entity_poly.pdbx_seq_one_letter_code
_entity_poly.pdbx_strand_id
1 'polypeptide(L)'
;MTGANTTLNLGSNSVLNVSGDGTSIGYGIHAENGSFTQAGNVDINVTTVSGYGVYADSKAKVDLGTGSTIHTETKDGALNASGASTLVADHLTVITTSKAGVNVQSGSTVNLGEGSNITVTGTGTGIYTIGSYSAKSTFTADSLNVKVGAGEGISSGTYGTINIGADSKVEGAGYNIVSASGAGAQVNFKGTQANRNTIINNGNNAGAQATSNGAVNLSNTDIYAQGGASFGLWAASGTINGENTYINSESGNYAIQSVGSTVKVYLTGDTKIDAKSNTLGSAIALGNSGLVDITGKTEINGNMYVENKGVITTDMSTGSTFTGMSMFGDNTSSIDLKMTDSIWDMTYSSQVSNLKIVGSTVNFTKQNSSGSPEYETLTTDTLTGNGTFNMRTDIVGQQGDLLVVNGTANGNYKLNIANNGSSNTTGTETLTVVNTGTNNANFTLKNKVELGAYEYGLREVTGSPNDLELYASEEGVVL
;
A
#
# COMPACT_ATOMS: atom_id res chain seq x y z
N MET A 1 17.35 -40.92 6.26
CA MET A 1 16.67 -41.64 7.35
C MET A 1 15.30 -42.05 6.85
N THR A 2 15.03 -43.34 6.78
CA THR A 2 13.74 -43.86 6.32
C THR A 2 13.11 -44.70 7.42
N GLY A 3 11.78 -44.62 7.56
CA GLY A 3 10.99 -45.47 8.46
C GLY A 3 10.64 -44.84 9.82
N ALA A 4 9.47 -45.24 10.32
CA ALA A 4 8.90 -44.77 11.59
C ALA A 4 9.81 -45.11 12.78
N ASN A 5 9.94 -44.16 13.71
CA ASN A 5 10.77 -44.26 14.92
C ASN A 5 12.28 -44.34 14.68
N THR A 6 12.76 -44.02 13.49
CA THR A 6 14.19 -43.78 13.24
C THR A 6 14.55 -42.36 13.69
N THR A 7 15.59 -42.21 14.52
CA THR A 7 16.12 -40.91 14.95
C THR A 7 17.62 -40.83 14.66
N LEU A 8 18.07 -39.73 14.06
CA LEU A 8 19.48 -39.37 13.92
C LEU A 8 19.75 -38.03 14.60
N ASN A 9 20.86 -37.96 15.32
CA ASN A 9 21.44 -36.76 15.91
C ASN A 9 22.94 -36.78 15.61
N LEU A 10 23.47 -35.70 15.03
CA LEU A 10 24.88 -35.64 14.61
C LEU A 10 25.79 -35.04 15.70
N GLY A 11 25.22 -34.41 16.73
CA GLY A 11 25.96 -33.63 17.72
C GLY A 11 26.35 -32.24 17.20
N SER A 12 26.55 -31.27 18.11
CA SER A 12 26.73 -29.85 17.76
C SER A 12 27.96 -29.59 16.88
N ASN A 13 27.88 -28.56 16.02
CA ASN A 13 28.93 -28.17 15.06
C ASN A 13 29.26 -29.25 14.02
N SER A 14 28.30 -30.10 13.68
CA SER A 14 28.47 -31.07 12.60
C SER A 14 28.52 -30.38 11.25
N VAL A 15 29.30 -30.92 10.31
CA VAL A 15 29.41 -30.43 8.93
C VAL A 15 29.04 -31.56 7.97
N LEU A 16 28.09 -31.31 7.07
CA LEU A 16 27.66 -32.21 6.01
C LEU A 16 28.02 -31.61 4.65
N ASN A 17 28.92 -32.26 3.91
CA ASN A 17 29.31 -31.83 2.57
C ASN A 17 28.84 -32.88 1.55
N VAL A 18 28.00 -32.44 0.60
CA VAL A 18 27.48 -33.28 -0.47
C VAL A 18 27.80 -32.61 -1.80
N SER A 19 28.75 -33.17 -2.54
CA SER A 19 29.20 -32.66 -3.83
C SER A 19 29.09 -33.73 -4.90
N GLY A 20 28.79 -33.34 -6.14
CA GLY A 20 28.71 -34.28 -7.26
C GLY A 20 28.50 -33.59 -8.60
N ASP A 21 29.09 -34.16 -9.65
CA ASP A 21 29.09 -33.66 -11.03
C ASP A 21 28.05 -34.35 -11.93
N GLY A 22 27.32 -35.34 -11.40
CA GLY A 22 26.44 -36.25 -12.16
C GLY A 22 24.94 -35.92 -12.16
N THR A 23 24.12 -36.87 -12.65
CA THR A 23 22.65 -36.80 -12.78
C THR A 23 21.87 -37.18 -11.51
N SER A 24 22.56 -37.61 -10.45
CA SER A 24 21.93 -38.06 -9.20
C SER A 24 21.51 -36.89 -8.32
N ILE A 25 20.42 -37.04 -7.58
CA ILE A 25 19.93 -36.01 -6.65
C ILE A 25 20.74 -36.08 -5.35
N GLY A 26 21.40 -34.98 -4.99
CA GLY A 26 22.12 -34.83 -3.73
C GLY A 26 21.22 -34.42 -2.58
N TYR A 27 21.43 -34.98 -1.39
CA TYR A 27 20.70 -34.58 -0.18
C TYR A 27 21.68 -34.38 0.98
N GLY A 28 21.68 -33.20 1.59
CA GLY A 28 22.37 -32.99 2.87
C GLY A 28 21.71 -33.82 3.98
N ILE A 29 20.43 -33.55 4.22
CA ILE A 29 19.56 -34.35 5.09
C ILE A 29 18.35 -34.79 4.29
N HIS A 30 18.09 -36.10 4.27
CA HIS A 30 16.86 -36.66 3.74
C HIS A 30 16.15 -37.47 4.84
N ALA A 31 14.95 -37.05 5.21
CA ALA A 31 14.07 -37.73 6.16
C ALA A 31 12.76 -38.14 5.48
N GLU A 32 12.42 -39.42 5.54
CA GLU A 32 11.17 -39.98 5.00
C GLU A 32 10.51 -40.83 6.09
N ASN A 33 9.39 -40.35 6.65
CA ASN A 33 8.69 -40.98 7.78
C ASN A 33 9.58 -41.21 9.03
N GLY A 34 10.72 -40.53 9.11
CA GLY A 34 11.68 -40.59 10.22
C GLY A 34 11.82 -39.25 10.93
N SER A 35 12.61 -39.22 12.00
CA SER A 35 12.93 -38.00 12.74
C SER A 35 14.42 -37.66 12.67
N PHE A 36 14.74 -36.39 12.42
CA PHE A 36 16.07 -35.81 12.59
C PHE A 36 15.98 -34.80 13.72
N THR A 37 16.91 -34.86 14.68
CA THR A 37 16.94 -33.90 15.77
C THR A 37 18.38 -33.54 16.09
N GLN A 38 18.64 -32.25 16.14
CA GLN A 38 19.96 -31.70 16.38
C GLN A 38 19.94 -30.86 17.66
N ALA A 39 20.88 -31.13 18.58
CA ALA A 39 20.97 -30.42 19.86
C ALA A 39 21.77 -29.09 19.80
N GLY A 40 22.26 -28.71 18.61
CA GLY A 40 23.07 -27.51 18.37
C GLY A 40 22.98 -27.08 16.91
N ASN A 41 24.03 -26.45 16.36
CA ASN A 41 24.10 -26.11 14.94
C ASN A 41 24.60 -27.28 14.08
N VAL A 42 24.18 -27.31 12.83
CA VAL A 42 24.75 -28.12 11.74
C VAL A 42 25.02 -27.23 10.54
N ASP A 43 26.15 -27.41 9.88
CA ASP A 43 26.49 -26.77 8.61
C ASP A 43 26.29 -27.77 7.46
N ILE A 44 25.43 -27.41 6.50
CA ILE A 44 25.02 -28.28 5.39
C ILE A 44 25.39 -27.61 4.08
N ASN A 45 26.35 -28.18 3.36
CA ASN A 45 26.81 -27.70 2.07
C ASN A 45 26.45 -28.72 0.97
N VAL A 46 25.60 -28.33 0.02
CA VAL A 46 25.19 -29.19 -1.10
C VAL A 46 25.52 -28.51 -2.43
N THR A 47 26.49 -29.04 -3.16
CA THR A 47 26.97 -28.55 -4.46
C THR A 47 26.82 -29.66 -5.52
N THR A 48 25.59 -29.85 -5.98
CA THR A 48 25.19 -30.86 -6.97
C THR A 48 24.30 -30.24 -8.04
N VAL A 49 24.23 -30.84 -9.23
CA VAL A 49 23.34 -30.33 -10.29
C VAL A 49 21.87 -30.27 -9.85
N SER A 50 21.40 -31.33 -9.19
CA SER A 50 20.07 -31.46 -8.59
C SER A 50 20.24 -31.91 -7.15
N GLY A 51 19.43 -31.39 -6.23
CA GLY A 51 19.56 -31.72 -4.82
C GLY A 51 18.91 -30.74 -3.85
N TYR A 52 18.85 -31.17 -2.60
CA TYR A 52 18.32 -30.41 -1.48
C TYR A 52 19.30 -30.35 -0.32
N GLY A 53 19.36 -29.21 0.37
CA GLY A 53 20.03 -29.12 1.67
C GLY A 53 19.33 -30.02 2.68
N VAL A 54 18.02 -29.84 2.82
CA VAL A 54 17.15 -30.64 3.68
C VAL A 54 15.86 -31.00 2.93
N TYR A 55 15.54 -32.28 2.93
CA TYR A 55 14.32 -32.83 2.35
C TYR A 55 13.57 -33.67 3.38
N ALA A 56 12.42 -33.18 3.82
CA ALA A 56 11.52 -33.85 4.75
C ALA A 56 10.24 -34.27 4.02
N ASP A 57 9.95 -35.56 3.99
CA ASP A 57 8.76 -36.10 3.34
C ASP A 57 8.08 -37.21 4.15
N SER A 58 6.83 -37.52 3.78
CA SER A 58 6.09 -38.67 4.32
C SER A 58 6.00 -38.66 5.85
N LYS A 59 5.55 -37.53 6.43
CA LYS A 59 5.39 -37.28 7.88
C LYS A 59 6.71 -37.25 8.65
N ALA A 60 7.79 -36.86 7.99
CA ALA A 60 9.07 -36.66 8.64
C ALA A 60 9.01 -35.52 9.66
N LYS A 61 9.86 -35.61 10.69
CA LYS A 61 10.08 -34.54 11.67
C LYS A 61 11.54 -34.13 11.64
N VAL A 62 11.84 -32.89 11.29
CA VAL A 62 13.21 -32.39 11.23
C VAL A 62 13.35 -31.22 12.18
N ASP A 63 14.31 -31.31 13.09
CA ASP A 63 14.70 -30.23 13.99
C ASP A 63 16.19 -29.93 13.77
N LEU A 64 16.46 -28.75 13.23
CA LEU A 64 17.82 -28.27 12.93
C LEU A 64 18.45 -27.52 14.11
N GLY A 65 17.74 -27.36 15.24
CA GLY A 65 18.21 -26.58 16.37
C GLY A 65 18.42 -25.10 16.05
N THR A 66 19.29 -24.46 16.83
CA THR A 66 19.60 -23.02 16.70
C THR A 66 20.93 -22.79 15.99
N GLY A 67 20.96 -21.82 15.07
CA GLY A 67 22.20 -21.33 14.44
C GLY A 67 22.77 -22.24 13.35
N SER A 68 21.96 -23.15 12.81
CA SER A 68 22.36 -24.00 11.68
C SER A 68 22.52 -23.20 10.39
N THR A 69 23.34 -23.71 9.48
CA THR A 69 23.63 -23.09 8.19
C THR A 69 23.35 -24.07 7.05
N ILE A 70 22.72 -23.59 5.99
CA ILE A 70 22.47 -24.36 4.77
C ILE A 70 22.96 -23.55 3.59
N HIS A 71 23.92 -24.10 2.86
CA HIS A 71 24.39 -23.57 1.60
C HIS A 71 24.07 -24.56 0.48
N THR A 72 23.31 -24.12 -0.53
CA THR A 72 23.05 -24.95 -1.71
C THR A 72 23.34 -24.26 -3.03
N GLU A 73 24.06 -24.96 -3.88
CA GLU A 73 24.26 -24.63 -5.29
C GLU A 73 23.68 -25.76 -6.14
N THR A 74 22.35 -25.85 -6.16
CA THR A 74 21.60 -26.90 -6.86
C THR A 74 20.42 -26.32 -7.61
N LYS A 75 19.82 -27.07 -8.55
CA LYS A 75 18.61 -26.62 -9.25
C LYS A 75 17.32 -26.64 -8.41
N ASP A 76 17.24 -27.47 -7.36
CA ASP A 76 15.95 -27.82 -6.76
C ASP A 76 15.56 -26.94 -5.55
N GLY A 77 16.29 -26.98 -4.44
CA GLY A 77 15.96 -26.11 -3.29
C GLY A 77 16.91 -26.27 -2.11
N ALA A 78 16.87 -25.33 -1.15
CA ALA A 78 17.60 -25.48 0.10
C ALA A 78 16.81 -26.32 1.12
N LEU A 79 15.57 -25.93 1.42
CA LEU A 79 14.68 -26.65 2.34
C LEU A 79 13.39 -27.06 1.62
N ASN A 80 13.03 -28.34 1.73
CA ASN A 80 11.76 -28.86 1.25
C ASN A 80 11.05 -29.66 2.36
N ALA A 81 9.81 -29.29 2.66
CA ALA A 81 8.91 -30.06 3.52
C ALA A 81 7.63 -30.45 2.75
N SER A 82 7.39 -31.75 2.61
CA SER A 82 6.22 -32.32 1.94
C SER A 82 5.62 -33.50 2.71
N GLY A 83 4.47 -34.00 2.28
CA GLY A 83 3.85 -35.20 2.85
C GLY A 83 3.45 -35.08 4.32
N ALA A 84 2.90 -33.94 4.74
CA ALA A 84 2.55 -33.64 6.14
C ALA A 84 3.74 -33.72 7.12
N SER A 85 4.90 -33.28 6.67
CA SER A 85 6.12 -33.24 7.49
C SER A 85 6.23 -31.96 8.30
N THR A 86 7.04 -31.98 9.36
CA THR A 86 7.31 -30.82 10.21
C THR A 86 8.80 -30.50 10.19
N LEU A 87 9.16 -29.24 9.97
CA LEU A 87 10.54 -28.76 10.12
C LEU A 87 10.59 -27.59 11.11
N VAL A 88 11.52 -27.65 12.05
CA VAL A 88 11.80 -26.57 13.00
C VAL A 88 13.27 -26.19 12.98
N ALA A 89 13.53 -24.90 13.14
CA ALA A 89 14.86 -24.33 13.33
C ALA A 89 14.72 -22.96 14.02
N ASP A 90 15.84 -22.39 14.46
CA ASP A 90 15.90 -21.06 15.05
C ASP A 90 17.23 -20.39 14.66
N HIS A 91 17.27 -19.08 14.42
CA HIS A 91 18.46 -18.38 13.91
C HIS A 91 19.11 -19.07 12.70
N LEU A 92 18.31 -19.68 11.82
CA LEU A 92 18.79 -20.46 10.68
C LEU A 92 19.34 -19.54 9.60
N THR A 93 20.48 -19.87 9.02
CA THR A 93 20.98 -19.18 7.82
C THR A 93 20.87 -20.08 6.59
N VAL A 94 20.21 -19.59 5.55
CA VAL A 94 20.10 -20.25 4.24
C VAL A 94 20.71 -19.34 3.19
N ILE A 95 21.66 -19.87 2.42
CA ILE A 95 22.25 -19.21 1.26
C ILE A 95 22.07 -20.17 0.07
N THR A 96 21.43 -19.71 -1.00
CA THR A 96 21.14 -20.60 -2.11
C THR A 96 21.07 -19.89 -3.47
N THR A 97 21.43 -20.63 -4.52
CA THR A 97 21.14 -20.28 -5.92
C THR A 97 19.96 -21.06 -6.50
N SER A 98 19.35 -21.94 -5.69
CA SER A 98 18.30 -22.88 -6.11
C SER A 98 16.95 -22.22 -6.39
N LYS A 99 16.01 -23.02 -6.91
CA LYS A 99 14.64 -22.58 -7.23
C LYS A 99 13.85 -22.11 -6.00
N ALA A 100 14.16 -22.59 -4.80
CA ALA A 100 13.56 -22.11 -3.58
C ALA A 100 14.53 -22.13 -2.38
N GLY A 101 14.47 -21.10 -1.54
CA GLY A 101 15.06 -21.14 -0.19
C GLY A 101 14.31 -22.10 0.71
N VAL A 102 13.00 -21.89 0.87
CA VAL A 102 12.11 -22.78 1.63
C VAL A 102 10.88 -23.10 0.79
N ASN A 103 10.57 -24.39 0.69
CA ASN A 103 9.39 -24.89 0.01
C ASN A 103 8.55 -25.75 0.97
N VAL A 104 7.29 -25.35 1.19
CA VAL A 104 6.37 -26.03 2.12
C VAL A 104 5.13 -26.49 1.39
N GLN A 105 4.92 -27.81 1.32
CA GLN A 105 3.88 -28.40 0.50
C GLN A 105 3.10 -29.50 1.20
N SER A 106 1.94 -29.85 0.63
CA SER A 106 1.21 -31.08 0.95
C SER A 106 0.91 -31.28 2.45
N GLY A 107 0.40 -30.25 3.13
CA GLY A 107 0.00 -30.34 4.54
C GLY A 107 1.15 -30.16 5.54
N SER A 108 2.32 -29.74 5.08
CA SER A 108 3.52 -29.65 5.92
C SER A 108 3.62 -28.31 6.64
N THR A 109 4.42 -28.29 7.71
CA THR A 109 4.66 -27.09 8.52
C THR A 109 6.15 -26.83 8.68
N VAL A 110 6.57 -25.58 8.46
CA VAL A 110 7.93 -25.12 8.75
C VAL A 110 7.87 -23.96 9.73
N ASN A 111 8.64 -24.04 10.80
CA ASN A 111 8.81 -22.95 11.77
C ASN A 111 10.30 -22.63 11.92
N LEU A 112 10.73 -21.43 11.50
CA LEU A 112 12.13 -21.01 11.60
C LEU A 112 12.42 -20.13 12.83
N GLY A 113 11.51 -20.10 13.80
CA GLY A 113 11.72 -19.40 15.06
C GLY A 113 11.97 -17.92 14.84
N GLU A 114 12.96 -17.37 15.55
CA GLU A 114 13.38 -15.98 15.47
C GLU A 114 14.76 -15.84 14.78
N GLY A 115 14.98 -14.72 14.09
CA GLY A 115 16.34 -14.30 13.68
C GLY A 115 16.91 -15.10 12.50
N SER A 116 16.07 -15.83 11.78
CA SER A 116 16.48 -16.60 10.60
C SER A 116 16.75 -15.68 9.38
N ASN A 117 17.72 -16.07 8.56
CA ASN A 117 18.18 -15.34 7.38
C ASN A 117 18.13 -16.24 6.15
N ILE A 118 17.44 -15.81 5.09
CA ILE A 118 17.33 -16.53 3.81
C ILE A 118 17.82 -15.62 2.70
N THR A 119 18.87 -16.04 2.00
CA THR A 119 19.39 -15.34 0.82
C THR A 119 19.29 -16.24 -0.40
N VAL A 120 18.56 -15.79 -1.42
CA VAL A 120 18.45 -16.45 -2.73
C VAL A 120 19.04 -15.55 -3.80
N THR A 121 20.22 -15.88 -4.33
CA THR A 121 20.93 -15.03 -5.30
C THR A 121 20.52 -15.30 -6.76
N GLY A 122 19.81 -16.39 -7.03
CA GLY A 122 19.28 -16.75 -8.35
C GLY A 122 17.91 -16.15 -8.69
N THR A 123 17.17 -16.84 -9.56
CA THR A 123 15.78 -16.51 -9.94
C THR A 123 14.74 -17.25 -9.09
N GLY A 124 15.18 -17.99 -8.06
CA GLY A 124 14.31 -18.75 -7.18
C GLY A 124 13.53 -17.90 -6.18
N THR A 125 12.50 -18.50 -5.59
CA THR A 125 11.67 -17.87 -4.57
C THR A 125 12.34 -17.99 -3.19
N GLY A 126 12.30 -16.94 -2.36
CA GLY A 126 12.77 -17.02 -0.98
C GLY A 126 12.00 -18.08 -0.17
N ILE A 127 10.69 -17.90 -0.03
CA ILE A 127 9.79 -18.85 0.63
C ILE A 127 8.56 -19.09 -0.24
N TYR A 128 8.24 -20.36 -0.49
CA TYR A 128 7.02 -20.76 -1.18
C TYR A 128 6.20 -21.74 -0.34
N THR A 129 4.90 -21.47 -0.21
CA THR A 129 3.97 -22.39 0.47
C THR A 129 2.77 -22.72 -0.41
N ILE A 130 2.38 -23.99 -0.49
CA ILE A 130 1.17 -24.42 -1.21
C ILE A 130 0.54 -25.62 -0.53
N GLY A 131 -0.78 -25.66 -0.44
CA GLY A 131 -1.52 -26.75 0.20
C GLY A 131 -2.69 -27.23 -0.65
N SER A 132 -3.55 -28.01 0.00
CA SER A 132 -4.87 -28.36 -0.50
C SER A 132 -5.92 -28.03 0.56
N TYR A 133 -7.20 -28.05 0.18
CA TYR A 133 -8.30 -27.74 1.10
C TYR A 133 -8.27 -28.61 2.37
N SER A 134 -7.89 -29.89 2.23
CA SER A 134 -7.79 -30.87 3.32
C SER A 134 -6.40 -30.95 3.96
N ALA A 135 -5.37 -30.36 3.35
CA ALA A 135 -3.99 -30.41 3.80
C ALA A 135 -3.29 -29.07 3.53
N LYS A 136 -3.60 -28.08 4.36
CA LYS A 136 -3.00 -26.74 4.29
C LYS A 136 -1.53 -26.79 4.72
N SER A 137 -0.69 -26.01 4.05
CA SER A 137 0.73 -25.90 4.38
C SER A 137 1.00 -24.60 5.09
N THR A 138 1.93 -24.58 6.05
CA THR A 138 2.20 -23.39 6.86
C THR A 138 3.69 -23.13 7.03
N PHE A 139 4.10 -21.88 6.83
CA PHE A 139 5.41 -21.37 7.22
C PHE A 139 5.24 -20.34 8.35
N THR A 140 6.15 -20.33 9.33
CA THR A 140 6.17 -19.34 10.41
C THR A 140 7.59 -18.92 10.78
N ALA A 141 7.80 -17.62 11.02
CA ALA A 141 9.04 -17.07 11.58
C ALA A 141 8.83 -15.63 12.08
N ASP A 142 9.65 -15.22 13.04
CA ASP A 142 9.75 -13.84 13.57
C ASP A 142 11.17 -13.31 13.33
N SER A 143 11.35 -11.99 13.34
CA SER A 143 12.64 -11.31 13.07
C SER A 143 13.34 -11.91 11.83
N LEU A 144 12.56 -12.24 10.80
CA LEU A 144 13.01 -12.97 9.63
C LEU A 144 13.56 -12.00 8.60
N ASN A 145 14.74 -12.30 8.05
CA ASN A 145 15.31 -11.57 6.93
C ASN A 145 15.31 -12.44 5.66
N VAL A 146 14.62 -12.00 4.62
CA VAL A 146 14.62 -12.65 3.31
C VAL A 146 15.16 -11.68 2.27
N LYS A 147 16.25 -12.07 1.59
CA LYS A 147 16.83 -11.32 0.47
C LYS A 147 16.81 -12.17 -0.78
N VAL A 148 16.21 -11.65 -1.85
CA VAL A 148 16.15 -12.34 -3.15
C VAL A 148 16.75 -11.50 -4.27
N GLY A 149 17.34 -12.17 -5.24
CA GLY A 149 17.81 -11.56 -6.49
C GLY A 149 16.64 -11.22 -7.40
N ALA A 150 16.48 -12.00 -8.47
CA ALA A 150 15.48 -11.77 -9.53
C ALA A 150 14.18 -12.58 -9.35
N GLY A 151 14.09 -13.43 -8.32
CA GLY A 151 12.89 -14.22 -8.02
C GLY A 151 11.88 -13.53 -7.11
N GLU A 152 10.91 -14.28 -6.61
CA GLU A 152 9.94 -13.78 -5.62
C GLU A 152 10.50 -13.82 -4.19
N GLY A 153 10.10 -12.88 -3.32
CA GLY A 153 10.51 -12.88 -1.92
C GLY A 153 9.83 -13.99 -1.13
N ILE A 154 8.57 -13.79 -0.75
CA ILE A 154 7.72 -14.80 -0.11
C ILE A 154 6.40 -14.90 -0.87
N SER A 155 5.94 -16.14 -1.10
CA SER A 155 4.80 -16.41 -1.98
C SER A 155 3.95 -17.56 -1.42
N SER A 156 2.69 -17.24 -1.10
CA SER A 156 1.68 -18.23 -0.73
C SER A 156 0.84 -18.59 -1.94
N GLY A 157 0.88 -19.86 -2.34
CA GLY A 157 -0.06 -20.47 -3.27
C GLY A 157 -1.37 -20.92 -2.61
N THR A 158 -2.26 -21.50 -3.40
CA THR A 158 -3.55 -22.10 -2.99
C THR A 158 -3.44 -22.89 -1.68
N TYR A 159 -4.26 -22.55 -0.69
CA TYR A 159 -4.28 -23.14 0.67
C TYR A 159 -2.91 -23.17 1.41
N GLY A 160 -1.94 -22.36 0.97
CA GLY A 160 -0.75 -22.04 1.72
C GLY A 160 -1.01 -20.95 2.76
N THR A 161 -0.19 -20.90 3.80
CA THR A 161 -0.21 -19.84 4.79
C THR A 161 1.21 -19.50 5.21
N ILE A 162 1.58 -18.23 5.12
CA ILE A 162 2.85 -17.71 5.62
C ILE A 162 2.55 -16.75 6.77
N ASN A 163 3.09 -17.00 7.96
CA ASN A 163 2.97 -16.13 9.12
C ASN A 163 4.33 -15.56 9.48
N ILE A 164 4.52 -14.27 9.27
CA ILE A 164 5.74 -13.55 9.60
C ILE A 164 5.41 -12.54 10.71
N GLY A 165 6.07 -12.67 11.85
CA GLY A 165 5.90 -11.74 12.98
C GLY A 165 6.77 -10.50 12.86
N ALA A 166 7.04 -9.89 14.00
CA ALA A 166 7.67 -8.58 14.11
C ALA A 166 9.14 -8.56 13.69
N ASP A 167 9.67 -7.35 13.47
CA ASP A 167 11.06 -7.09 13.08
C ASP A 167 11.53 -7.82 11.81
N SER A 168 10.57 -8.18 10.95
CA SER A 168 10.88 -8.97 9.75
C SER A 168 11.05 -8.10 8.52
N LYS A 169 11.97 -8.50 7.64
CA LYS A 169 12.31 -7.80 6.41
C LYS A 169 12.30 -8.75 5.22
N VAL A 170 11.66 -8.32 4.13
CA VAL A 170 11.77 -8.98 2.82
C VAL A 170 12.22 -7.95 1.78
N GLU A 171 13.33 -8.24 1.10
CA GLU A 171 13.94 -7.36 0.10
C GLU A 171 14.23 -8.12 -1.19
N GLY A 172 13.93 -7.52 -2.33
CA GLY A 172 14.27 -8.12 -3.62
C GLY A 172 14.12 -7.17 -4.80
N ALA A 173 14.65 -7.61 -5.96
CA ALA A 173 14.56 -6.90 -7.23
C ALA A 173 13.80 -7.69 -8.32
N GLY A 174 13.23 -8.84 -7.95
CA GLY A 174 12.47 -9.70 -8.86
C GLY A 174 11.02 -9.25 -9.05
N TYR A 175 10.13 -10.22 -9.21
CA TYR A 175 8.71 -9.97 -9.49
C TYR A 175 7.96 -9.47 -8.25
N ASN A 176 7.57 -10.34 -7.33
CA ASN A 176 6.77 -9.95 -6.16
C ASN A 176 7.57 -10.17 -4.88
N ILE A 177 7.55 -9.19 -3.97
CA ILE A 177 8.30 -9.31 -2.71
C ILE A 177 7.48 -10.10 -1.68
N VAL A 178 6.21 -9.75 -1.49
CA VAL A 178 5.25 -10.48 -0.65
C VAL A 178 4.01 -10.78 -1.47
N SER A 179 3.66 -12.04 -1.68
CA SER A 179 2.50 -12.39 -2.52
C SER A 179 1.62 -13.50 -1.93
N ALA A 180 0.31 -13.37 -2.17
CA ALA A 180 -0.67 -14.42 -1.96
C ALA A 180 -1.48 -14.62 -3.26
N SER A 181 -1.43 -15.83 -3.81
CA SER A 181 -2.12 -16.19 -5.04
C SER A 181 -2.86 -17.53 -4.91
N GLY A 182 -4.17 -17.50 -5.14
CA GLY A 182 -5.01 -18.69 -5.17
C GLY A 182 -5.95 -18.80 -3.99
N ALA A 183 -6.96 -19.67 -4.13
CA ALA A 183 -8.00 -19.84 -3.14
C ALA A 183 -7.41 -20.27 -1.78
N GLY A 184 -7.73 -19.51 -0.73
CA GLY A 184 -7.25 -19.79 0.62
C GLY A 184 -5.76 -19.53 0.85
N ALA A 185 -5.05 -18.95 -0.12
CA ALA A 185 -3.68 -18.48 0.06
C ALA A 185 -3.66 -17.29 1.03
N GLN A 186 -2.76 -17.31 2.02
CA GLN A 186 -2.65 -16.24 2.99
C GLN A 186 -1.19 -15.89 3.30
N VAL A 187 -0.89 -14.60 3.32
CA VAL A 187 0.32 -14.08 3.96
C VAL A 187 -0.07 -13.13 5.08
N ASN A 188 0.31 -13.45 6.31
CA ASN A 188 0.20 -12.59 7.48
C ASN A 188 1.60 -12.02 7.76
N PHE A 189 1.81 -10.75 7.48
CA PHE A 189 3.08 -10.05 7.65
C PHE A 189 2.88 -8.97 8.72
N LYS A 190 3.02 -9.37 9.99
CA LYS A 190 2.48 -8.64 11.13
C LYS A 190 3.57 -8.16 12.08
N GLY A 191 3.93 -6.89 11.94
CA GLY A 191 4.78 -6.18 12.88
C GLY A 191 4.03 -5.64 14.09
N THR A 192 4.79 -5.04 15.00
CA THR A 192 4.28 -4.26 16.14
C THR A 192 4.66 -2.78 15.98
N GLN A 193 4.09 -1.90 16.79
CA GLN A 193 4.44 -0.47 16.76
C GLN A 193 5.94 -0.23 17.05
N ALA A 194 6.54 -1.02 17.94
CA ALA A 194 7.96 -0.92 18.29
C ALA A 194 8.86 -1.57 17.24
N ASN A 195 8.44 -2.74 16.73
CA ASN A 195 9.21 -3.55 15.80
C ASN A 195 8.38 -3.74 14.53
N ARG A 196 8.43 -2.73 13.66
CA ARG A 196 7.71 -2.72 12.39
C ARG A 196 8.36 -3.69 11.42
N ASN A 197 7.56 -4.25 10.51
CA ASN A 197 8.08 -5.05 9.42
C ASN A 197 8.43 -4.18 8.22
N THR A 198 9.33 -4.66 7.37
CA THR A 198 9.81 -3.91 6.20
C THR A 198 9.70 -4.73 4.92
N ILE A 199 9.17 -4.12 3.87
CA ILE A 199 9.16 -4.64 2.49
C ILE A 199 9.95 -3.67 1.62
N ILE A 200 11.02 -4.14 0.97
CA ILE A 200 11.80 -3.34 0.02
C ILE A 200 11.69 -3.95 -1.37
N ASN A 201 11.07 -3.21 -2.27
CA ASN A 201 10.91 -3.56 -3.67
C ASN A 201 11.84 -2.71 -4.54
N ASN A 202 12.97 -3.29 -4.91
CA ASN A 202 13.95 -2.72 -5.83
C ASN A 202 13.67 -3.09 -7.29
N GLY A 203 12.62 -3.87 -7.55
CA GLY A 203 12.30 -4.44 -8.85
C GLY A 203 11.20 -3.69 -9.58
N ASN A 204 10.68 -4.33 -10.62
CA ASN A 204 9.45 -3.90 -11.28
C ASN A 204 8.34 -4.84 -10.76
N ASN A 205 7.11 -4.36 -10.57
CA ASN A 205 5.98 -5.03 -9.88
C ASN A 205 5.87 -4.71 -8.38
N ALA A 206 5.35 -5.62 -7.56
CA ALA A 206 4.70 -5.26 -6.29
C ALA A 206 5.52 -5.60 -5.03
N GLY A 207 5.51 -4.66 -4.08
CA GLY A 207 5.94 -4.90 -2.70
C GLY A 207 5.04 -5.94 -2.04
N ALA A 208 3.73 -5.69 -2.00
CA ALA A 208 2.73 -6.67 -1.58
C ALA A 208 1.69 -6.91 -2.67
N GLN A 209 1.40 -8.18 -2.95
CA GLN A 209 0.50 -8.60 -4.02
C GLN A 209 -0.56 -9.60 -3.54
N ALA A 210 -1.83 -9.37 -3.91
CA ALA A 210 -2.90 -10.34 -3.71
C ALA A 210 -3.64 -10.64 -5.01
N THR A 211 -3.70 -11.91 -5.39
CA THR A 211 -4.39 -12.36 -6.62
C THR A 211 -5.19 -13.64 -6.44
N SER A 212 -6.12 -13.91 -7.35
CA SER A 212 -6.86 -15.20 -7.42
C SER A 212 -7.50 -15.64 -6.10
N ASN A 213 -8.12 -14.71 -5.37
CA ASN A 213 -8.71 -14.84 -4.03
C ASN A 213 -7.70 -15.08 -2.90
N GLY A 214 -6.41 -14.80 -3.12
CA GLY A 214 -5.40 -14.73 -2.08
C GLY A 214 -5.57 -13.49 -1.21
N ALA A 215 -5.07 -13.59 0.02
CA ALA A 215 -5.11 -12.50 1.00
C ALA A 215 -3.72 -12.17 1.55
N VAL A 216 -3.36 -10.89 1.54
CA VAL A 216 -2.19 -10.38 2.26
C VAL A 216 -2.68 -9.50 3.41
N ASN A 217 -2.23 -9.78 4.62
CA ASN A 217 -2.57 -9.06 5.84
C ASN A 217 -1.30 -8.43 6.43
N LEU A 218 -1.24 -7.11 6.43
CA LEU A 218 -0.13 -6.30 6.89
C LEU A 218 -0.51 -5.61 8.19
N SER A 219 0.38 -5.61 9.18
CA SER A 219 0.24 -4.72 10.34
C SER A 219 1.59 -4.10 10.68
N ASN A 220 1.59 -2.81 11.01
CA ASN A 220 2.81 -2.07 11.35
C ASN A 220 3.95 -2.34 10.35
N THR A 221 3.68 -2.09 9.07
CA THR A 221 4.58 -2.46 7.97
C THR A 221 4.98 -1.22 7.17
N ASP A 222 6.28 -1.08 6.91
CA ASP A 222 6.89 -0.09 6.04
C ASP A 222 7.19 -0.70 4.68
N ILE A 223 6.73 -0.06 3.61
CA ILE A 223 6.85 -0.54 2.23
C ILE A 223 7.57 0.50 1.41
N TYR A 224 8.67 0.11 0.78
CA TYR A 224 9.48 0.97 -0.07
C TYR A 224 9.47 0.45 -1.51
N ALA A 225 8.74 1.15 -2.39
CA ALA A 225 8.66 0.89 -3.83
C ALA A 225 9.68 1.76 -4.57
N GLN A 226 10.90 1.24 -4.70
CA GLN A 226 12.10 1.96 -5.14
C GLN A 226 12.53 1.63 -6.58
N GLY A 227 12.09 0.50 -7.14
CA GLY A 227 12.43 0.14 -8.52
C GLY A 227 11.65 0.95 -9.56
N GLY A 228 12.06 0.90 -10.84
CA GLY A 228 11.65 1.85 -11.88
C GLY A 228 10.21 1.76 -12.40
N ALA A 229 9.48 0.69 -12.06
CA ALA A 229 8.05 0.52 -12.33
C ALA A 229 7.43 -0.33 -11.22
N SER A 230 7.61 0.11 -9.98
CA SER A 230 7.19 -0.63 -8.79
C SER A 230 5.84 -0.17 -8.25
N PHE A 231 5.18 -1.07 -7.53
CA PHE A 231 3.98 -0.82 -6.75
C PHE A 231 4.30 -1.06 -5.28
N GLY A 232 3.80 -0.22 -4.39
CA GLY A 232 3.77 -0.55 -2.96
C GLY A 232 2.84 -1.73 -2.73
N LEU A 233 1.56 -1.53 -3.04
CA LEU A 233 0.50 -2.53 -3.01
C LEU A 233 -0.05 -2.76 -4.41
N TRP A 234 -0.23 -4.02 -4.80
CA TRP A 234 -0.89 -4.40 -6.03
C TRP A 234 -1.90 -5.52 -5.82
N ALA A 235 -3.18 -5.23 -5.99
CA ALA A 235 -4.21 -6.26 -5.88
C ALA A 235 -4.89 -6.50 -7.24
N ALA A 236 -5.03 -7.77 -7.62
CA ALA A 236 -5.65 -8.20 -8.87
C ALA A 236 -6.48 -9.48 -8.67
N SER A 237 -7.78 -9.32 -8.44
CA SER A 237 -8.70 -10.37 -7.96
C SER A 237 -8.32 -10.97 -6.59
N GLY A 238 -7.75 -10.16 -5.68
CA GLY A 238 -7.38 -10.58 -4.32
C GLY A 238 -7.70 -9.50 -3.29
N THR A 239 -7.34 -9.75 -2.02
CA THR A 239 -7.54 -8.81 -0.92
C THR A 239 -6.23 -8.46 -0.22
N ILE A 240 -5.98 -7.16 -0.03
CA ILE A 240 -4.91 -6.67 0.84
C ILE A 240 -5.55 -5.94 2.01
N ASN A 241 -5.24 -6.36 3.23
CA ASN A 241 -5.63 -5.68 4.46
C ASN A 241 -4.37 -5.08 5.09
N GLY A 242 -4.39 -3.79 5.42
CA GLY A 242 -3.31 -3.09 6.08
C GLY A 242 -3.79 -2.38 7.34
N GLU A 243 -3.01 -2.48 8.40
CA GLU A 243 -3.17 -1.71 9.63
C GLU A 243 -1.85 -1.00 9.95
N ASN A 244 -1.90 0.32 10.18
CA ASN A 244 -0.72 1.13 10.50
C ASN A 244 0.41 1.01 9.47
N THR A 245 0.09 1.19 8.19
CA THR A 245 1.02 1.01 7.06
C THR A 245 1.67 2.31 6.62
N TYR A 246 2.97 2.27 6.35
CA TYR A 246 3.67 3.34 5.63
C TYR A 246 4.07 2.83 4.25
N ILE A 247 3.70 3.58 3.21
CA ILE A 247 4.02 3.26 1.82
C ILE A 247 4.77 4.43 1.23
N ASN A 248 6.03 4.21 0.90
CA ASN A 248 6.86 5.15 0.17
C ASN A 248 7.05 4.66 -1.26
N SER A 249 6.76 5.51 -2.25
CA SER A 249 6.98 5.18 -3.65
C SER A 249 7.75 6.29 -4.36
N GLU A 250 8.82 5.90 -5.05
CA GLU A 250 9.63 6.80 -5.86
C GLU A 250 8.86 7.36 -7.06
N SER A 251 9.43 8.37 -7.71
CA SER A 251 8.76 9.02 -8.84
C SER A 251 8.52 8.08 -10.01
N GLY A 252 7.30 8.10 -10.55
CA GLY A 252 6.85 7.18 -11.59
C GLY A 252 6.24 5.86 -11.09
N ASN A 253 6.31 5.60 -9.78
CA ASN A 253 5.70 4.41 -9.16
C ASN A 253 4.33 4.72 -8.55
N TYR A 254 3.52 3.69 -8.35
CA TYR A 254 2.26 3.82 -7.60
C TYR A 254 2.45 3.28 -6.18
N ALA A 255 1.93 3.99 -5.19
CA ALA A 255 1.82 3.44 -3.85
C ALA A 255 0.81 2.30 -3.81
N ILE A 256 -0.34 2.48 -4.48
CA ILE A 256 -1.42 1.49 -4.55
C ILE A 256 -1.93 1.38 -5.98
N GLN A 257 -1.93 0.17 -6.51
CA GLN A 257 -2.61 -0.17 -7.75
C GLN A 257 -3.62 -1.29 -7.53
N SER A 258 -4.82 -1.13 -8.06
CA SER A 258 -5.86 -2.17 -8.05
C SER A 258 -6.42 -2.35 -9.45
N VAL A 259 -6.32 -3.57 -9.99
CA VAL A 259 -6.82 -3.89 -11.33
C VAL A 259 -7.55 -5.23 -11.34
N GLY A 260 -8.85 -5.21 -11.63
CA GLY A 260 -9.67 -6.40 -11.88
C GLY A 260 -10.95 -6.45 -11.06
N SER A 261 -11.91 -7.24 -11.52
CA SER A 261 -13.16 -7.43 -10.79
C SER A 261 -12.89 -8.09 -9.45
N THR A 262 -13.56 -7.64 -8.39
CA THR A 262 -13.45 -8.16 -7.00
C THR A 262 -12.18 -7.80 -6.21
N VAL A 263 -11.38 -6.84 -6.67
CA VAL A 263 -10.22 -6.36 -5.90
C VAL A 263 -10.65 -5.53 -4.68
N LYS A 264 -10.01 -5.79 -3.53
CA LYS A 264 -10.23 -5.05 -2.29
C LYS A 264 -8.90 -4.71 -1.62
N VAL A 265 -8.65 -3.44 -1.37
CA VAL A 265 -7.57 -2.97 -0.51
C VAL A 265 -8.19 -2.19 0.64
N TYR A 266 -7.98 -2.65 1.87
CA TYR A 266 -8.46 -2.02 3.10
C TYR A 266 -7.28 -1.54 3.91
N LEU A 267 -7.20 -0.24 4.19
CA LEU A 267 -6.17 0.35 5.04
C LEU A 267 -6.81 1.00 6.27
N THR A 268 -6.30 0.67 7.45
CA THR A 268 -6.85 1.12 8.74
C THR A 268 -5.76 1.64 9.68
N GLY A 269 -6.16 2.41 10.69
CA GLY A 269 -5.25 2.96 11.69
C GLY A 269 -4.43 4.13 11.13
N ASP A 270 -3.17 4.25 11.56
CA ASP A 270 -2.25 5.30 11.14
C ASP A 270 -1.62 4.95 9.78
N THR A 271 -2.25 5.39 8.70
CA THR A 271 -1.82 5.12 7.32
C THR A 271 -1.08 6.32 6.73
N LYS A 272 0.14 6.11 6.23
CA LYS A 272 0.90 7.12 5.51
C LYS A 272 1.26 6.64 4.10
N ILE A 273 0.91 7.43 3.11
CA ILE A 273 1.26 7.22 1.70
C ILE A 273 2.09 8.42 1.27
N ASP A 274 3.38 8.20 1.01
CA ASP A 274 4.30 9.21 0.50
C ASP A 274 4.76 8.82 -0.90
N ALA A 275 4.01 9.28 -1.90
CA ALA A 275 4.29 9.03 -3.30
C ALA A 275 4.89 10.28 -3.94
N LYS A 276 6.12 10.17 -4.44
CA LYS A 276 6.81 11.26 -5.15
C LYS A 276 6.23 11.44 -6.56
N SER A 277 4.98 11.88 -6.67
CA SER A 277 4.33 12.08 -7.97
C SER A 277 4.99 13.19 -8.78
N ASN A 278 5.25 12.93 -10.06
CA ASN A 278 5.71 13.90 -11.04
C ASN A 278 4.51 14.52 -11.77
N THR A 279 3.87 15.52 -11.16
CA THR A 279 2.87 16.44 -11.77
C THR A 279 1.59 15.83 -12.40
N LEU A 280 1.55 14.56 -12.80
CA LEU A 280 0.41 13.86 -13.40
C LEU A 280 0.35 12.35 -13.04
N GLY A 281 1.36 11.81 -12.33
CA GLY A 281 1.30 10.45 -11.79
C GLY A 281 0.35 10.34 -10.60
N SER A 282 -0.24 9.16 -10.38
CA SER A 282 -1.14 8.92 -9.24
C SER A 282 -0.45 8.07 -8.18
N ALA A 283 -0.59 8.45 -6.91
CA ALA A 283 -0.20 7.61 -5.78
C ALA A 283 -1.11 6.38 -5.68
N ILE A 284 -2.41 6.62 -5.86
CA ILE A 284 -3.46 5.61 -5.81
C ILE A 284 -4.15 5.61 -7.18
N ALA A 285 -4.05 4.49 -7.90
CA ALA A 285 -4.66 4.33 -9.21
C ALA A 285 -5.51 3.05 -9.26
N LEU A 286 -6.80 3.20 -9.56
CA LEU A 286 -7.74 2.08 -9.63
C LEU A 286 -8.41 1.98 -11.00
N GLY A 287 -8.61 0.73 -11.41
CA GLY A 287 -9.39 0.38 -12.60
C GLY A 287 -10.24 -0.86 -12.37
N ASN A 288 -11.15 -1.13 -13.31
CA ASN A 288 -11.83 -2.43 -13.48
C ASN A 288 -12.62 -2.90 -12.25
N SER A 289 -13.40 -2.03 -11.62
CA SER A 289 -14.22 -2.32 -10.43
C SER A 289 -13.41 -2.64 -9.16
N GLY A 290 -12.17 -2.14 -9.08
CA GLY A 290 -11.36 -2.22 -7.86
C GLY A 290 -11.80 -1.26 -6.77
N LEU A 291 -11.64 -1.66 -5.50
CA LEU A 291 -11.94 -0.85 -4.32
C LEU A 291 -10.68 -0.60 -3.49
N VAL A 292 -10.44 0.66 -3.12
CA VAL A 292 -9.57 1.06 -2.01
C VAL A 292 -10.41 1.77 -0.95
N ASP A 293 -10.34 1.28 0.27
CA ASP A 293 -10.99 1.88 1.43
C ASP A 293 -9.94 2.19 2.51
N ILE A 294 -9.83 3.47 2.89
CA ILE A 294 -8.85 3.97 3.85
C ILE A 294 -9.60 4.64 5.01
N THR A 295 -9.44 4.11 6.22
CA THR A 295 -10.14 4.60 7.41
C THR A 295 -9.17 4.83 8.57
N GLY A 296 -9.23 6.00 9.20
CA GLY A 296 -8.39 6.35 10.35
C GLY A 296 -7.50 7.56 10.09
N LYS A 297 -6.41 7.68 10.84
CA LYS A 297 -5.50 8.83 10.71
C LYS A 297 -4.63 8.61 9.48
N THR A 298 -4.77 9.52 8.52
CA THR A 298 -4.29 9.31 7.17
C THR A 298 -3.42 10.49 6.71
N GLU A 299 -2.23 10.22 6.21
CA GLU A 299 -1.39 11.21 5.52
C GLU A 299 -1.16 10.72 4.09
N ILE A 300 -1.73 11.40 3.10
CA ILE A 300 -1.56 11.08 1.67
C ILE A 300 -0.84 12.22 1.00
N ASN A 301 0.37 11.98 0.52
CA ASN A 301 1.10 12.84 -0.37
C ASN A 301 1.14 12.19 -1.76
N GLY A 302 0.36 12.72 -2.69
CA GLY A 302 0.24 12.27 -4.08
C GLY A 302 -1.20 12.08 -4.54
N ASN A 303 -1.39 11.94 -5.84
CA ASN A 303 -2.71 12.06 -6.46
C ASN A 303 -3.55 10.77 -6.38
N MET A 304 -4.87 10.92 -6.48
CA MET A 304 -5.84 9.83 -6.62
C MET A 304 -6.44 9.82 -8.03
N TYR A 305 -6.48 8.65 -8.66
CA TYR A 305 -7.09 8.45 -9.97
C TYR A 305 -7.93 7.18 -10.00
N VAL A 306 -9.14 7.28 -10.53
CA VAL A 306 -10.02 6.11 -10.71
C VAL A 306 -10.65 6.10 -12.09
N GLU A 307 -10.74 4.92 -12.67
CA GLU A 307 -11.42 4.65 -13.93
C GLU A 307 -12.09 3.27 -13.89
N ASN A 308 -12.84 2.94 -14.93
CA ASN A 308 -13.41 1.63 -15.20
C ASN A 308 -14.18 1.05 -14.00
N LYS A 309 -15.06 1.86 -13.38
CA LYS A 309 -15.84 1.54 -12.17
C LYS A 309 -15.02 1.42 -10.87
N GLY A 310 -13.81 1.96 -10.85
CA GLY A 310 -12.97 2.01 -9.65
C GLY A 310 -13.61 2.86 -8.55
N VAL A 311 -13.37 2.49 -7.29
CA VAL A 311 -13.91 3.18 -6.11
C VAL A 311 -12.80 3.44 -5.11
N ILE A 312 -12.57 4.70 -4.77
CA ILE A 312 -11.80 5.10 -3.57
C ILE A 312 -12.77 5.65 -2.55
N THR A 313 -12.71 5.13 -1.33
CA THR A 313 -13.42 5.69 -0.16
C THR A 313 -12.41 6.03 0.91
N THR A 314 -12.51 7.24 1.47
CA THR A 314 -11.70 7.61 2.64
C THR A 314 -12.56 8.12 3.79
N ASP A 315 -12.26 7.68 5.01
CA ASP A 315 -12.77 8.22 6.26
C ASP A 315 -11.60 8.69 7.12
N MET A 316 -11.15 9.91 6.81
CA MET A 316 -10.00 10.55 7.43
C MET A 316 -10.37 11.12 8.80
N SER A 317 -9.73 10.63 9.85
CA SER A 317 -9.92 11.12 11.22
C SER A 317 -9.11 12.38 11.53
N THR A 318 -9.33 12.98 12.70
CA THR A 318 -8.64 14.20 13.16
C THR A 318 -7.12 14.15 12.94
N GLY A 319 -6.59 15.25 12.40
CA GLY A 319 -5.16 15.41 12.13
C GLY A 319 -4.66 14.71 10.86
N SER A 320 -5.56 14.24 10.00
CA SER A 320 -5.20 13.70 8.68
C SER A 320 -4.89 14.80 7.68
N THR A 321 -4.06 14.47 6.69
CA THR A 321 -3.70 15.35 5.59
C THR A 321 -3.81 14.63 4.24
N PHE A 322 -4.28 15.35 3.24
CA PHE A 322 -4.22 14.94 1.84
C PHE A 322 -3.58 16.07 1.05
N THR A 323 -2.46 15.81 0.39
CA THR A 323 -1.79 16.75 -0.50
C THR A 323 -1.73 16.13 -1.88
N GLY A 324 -2.52 16.66 -2.81
CA GLY A 324 -2.67 16.07 -4.14
C GLY A 324 -3.96 16.47 -4.83
N MET A 325 -4.15 15.95 -6.04
CA MET A 325 -5.39 16.05 -6.79
C MET A 325 -6.17 14.74 -6.76
N SER A 326 -7.47 14.82 -7.04
CA SER A 326 -8.32 13.66 -7.33
C SER A 326 -8.93 13.77 -8.73
N MET A 327 -8.95 12.67 -9.50
CA MET A 327 -9.42 12.70 -10.88
C MET A 327 -10.17 11.42 -11.26
N PHE A 328 -11.19 11.57 -12.12
CA PHE A 328 -11.87 10.48 -12.79
C PHE A 328 -11.33 10.31 -14.22
N GLY A 329 -11.04 9.07 -14.61
CA GLY A 329 -10.80 8.69 -16.02
C GLY A 329 -12.09 8.47 -16.82
N ASP A 330 -13.22 8.28 -16.12
CA ASP A 330 -14.54 8.12 -16.73
C ASP A 330 -15.69 8.46 -15.77
N ASN A 331 -16.93 8.46 -16.27
CA ASN A 331 -18.13 8.77 -15.50
C ASN A 331 -18.72 7.55 -14.74
N THR A 332 -17.98 6.45 -14.64
CA THR A 332 -18.47 5.21 -13.99
C THR A 332 -17.83 4.94 -12.64
N SER A 333 -16.86 5.77 -12.26
CA SER A 333 -15.99 5.59 -11.11
C SER A 333 -16.33 6.59 -10.01
N SER A 334 -15.84 6.36 -8.79
CA SER A 334 -16.13 7.25 -7.65
C SER A 334 -14.95 7.44 -6.70
N ILE A 335 -14.87 8.63 -6.14
CA ILE A 335 -13.97 8.99 -5.05
C ILE A 335 -14.83 9.66 -3.98
N ASP A 336 -15.01 9.00 -2.84
CA ASP A 336 -15.75 9.54 -1.70
C ASP A 336 -14.78 9.94 -0.59
N LEU A 337 -14.77 11.23 -0.24
CA LEU A 337 -13.90 11.77 0.79
C LEU A 337 -14.72 12.22 2.00
N LYS A 338 -14.49 11.57 3.14
CA LYS A 338 -14.94 12.04 4.44
C LYS A 338 -13.74 12.50 5.24
N MET A 339 -13.79 13.75 5.71
CA MET A 339 -12.69 14.41 6.39
C MET A 339 -13.17 15.03 7.70
N THR A 340 -12.62 14.58 8.83
CA THR A 340 -12.89 15.15 10.16
C THR A 340 -11.64 15.85 10.69
N ASP A 341 -11.73 17.14 11.01
CA ASP A 341 -10.61 17.98 11.51
C ASP A 341 -9.29 17.73 10.75
N SER A 342 -9.39 17.72 9.43
CA SER A 342 -8.32 17.34 8.50
C SER A 342 -8.02 18.47 7.52
N ILE A 343 -6.93 18.33 6.75
CA ILE A 343 -6.52 19.30 5.74
C ILE A 343 -6.39 18.61 4.38
N TRP A 344 -6.96 19.21 3.35
CA TRP A 344 -6.68 18.85 1.96
C TRP A 344 -5.98 20.02 1.28
N ASP A 345 -4.69 19.85 0.96
CA ASP A 345 -3.94 20.73 0.07
C ASP A 345 -4.13 20.27 -1.37
N MET A 346 -5.13 20.86 -2.03
CA MET A 346 -5.51 20.56 -3.40
C MET A 346 -4.51 21.20 -4.37
N THR A 347 -3.74 20.36 -5.06
CA THR A 347 -2.60 20.81 -5.88
C THR A 347 -2.95 21.13 -7.33
N TYR A 348 -4.11 20.67 -7.81
CA TYR A 348 -4.69 20.92 -9.14
C TYR A 348 -6.22 20.75 -9.05
N SER A 349 -6.95 21.20 -10.08
CA SER A 349 -8.39 20.97 -10.23
C SER A 349 -8.73 19.51 -9.98
N SER A 350 -9.75 19.28 -9.14
CA SER A 350 -10.03 17.96 -8.59
C SER A 350 -11.51 17.62 -8.68
N GLN A 351 -11.80 16.33 -8.74
CA GLN A 351 -13.14 15.77 -8.79
C GLN A 351 -13.33 14.71 -7.70
N VAL A 352 -14.44 14.76 -6.97
CA VAL A 352 -14.85 13.76 -5.98
C VAL A 352 -16.36 13.54 -6.05
N SER A 353 -16.85 12.33 -5.89
CA SER A 353 -18.28 12.03 -5.99
C SER A 353 -19.01 12.64 -4.79
N ASN A 354 -18.63 12.24 -3.58
CA ASN A 354 -19.20 12.78 -2.35
C ASN A 354 -18.11 13.38 -1.46
N LEU A 355 -18.27 14.66 -1.10
CA LEU A 355 -17.39 15.37 -0.18
C LEU A 355 -18.12 15.64 1.14
N LYS A 356 -17.70 14.95 2.20
CA LYS A 356 -18.17 15.20 3.56
C LYS A 356 -17.05 15.82 4.39
N ILE A 357 -17.24 17.08 4.76
CA ILE A 357 -16.27 17.83 5.56
C ILE A 357 -16.87 18.08 6.95
N VAL A 358 -16.12 17.80 8.02
CA VAL A 358 -16.50 18.08 9.41
C VAL A 358 -15.32 18.76 10.11
N GLY A 359 -15.35 20.08 10.25
CA GLY A 359 -14.25 20.85 10.83
C GLY A 359 -12.99 20.94 9.96
N SER A 360 -13.00 20.33 8.77
CA SER A 360 -11.82 20.26 7.88
C SER A 360 -11.69 21.49 6.99
N THR A 361 -10.48 21.65 6.44
CA THR A 361 -10.14 22.74 5.51
C THR A 361 -9.67 22.17 4.17
N VAL A 362 -10.16 22.75 3.07
CA VAL A 362 -9.63 22.51 1.72
C VAL A 362 -8.88 23.76 1.28
N ASN A 363 -7.62 23.60 0.90
CA ASN A 363 -6.73 24.65 0.44
C ASN A 363 -6.50 24.50 -1.06
N PHE A 364 -6.76 25.56 -1.82
CA PHE A 364 -6.37 25.64 -3.22
C PHE A 364 -4.91 26.13 -3.28
N THR A 365 -4.00 25.29 -3.76
CA THR A 365 -2.55 25.52 -3.56
C THR A 365 -1.73 25.67 -4.84
N LYS A 366 -2.30 25.40 -6.01
CA LYS A 366 -1.54 25.42 -7.28
C LYS A 366 -0.86 26.77 -7.53
N GLN A 367 0.42 26.74 -7.83
CA GLN A 367 1.16 27.91 -8.31
C GLN A 367 1.79 27.62 -9.67
N ASN A 368 1.93 28.68 -10.48
CA ASN A 368 2.73 28.64 -11.68
C ASN A 368 4.24 28.70 -11.36
N SER A 369 5.10 28.58 -12.37
CA SER A 369 6.57 28.59 -12.19
C SER A 369 7.14 29.89 -11.59
N SER A 370 6.37 30.98 -11.56
CA SER A 370 6.75 32.26 -10.93
C SER A 370 6.27 32.40 -9.49
N GLY A 371 5.58 31.38 -8.94
CA GLY A 371 5.00 31.40 -7.60
C GLY A 371 3.66 32.12 -7.50
N SER A 372 3.11 32.60 -8.63
CA SER A 372 1.77 33.20 -8.64
C SER A 372 0.69 32.12 -8.61
N PRO A 373 -0.48 32.40 -8.00
CA PRO A 373 -1.62 31.48 -8.04
C PRO A 373 -1.99 31.10 -9.48
N GLU A 374 -2.23 29.82 -9.68
CA GLU A 374 -2.98 29.29 -10.83
C GLU A 374 -4.27 28.73 -10.26
N TYR A 375 -5.39 29.20 -10.79
CA TYR A 375 -6.70 29.03 -10.19
C TYR A 375 -7.32 27.69 -10.57
N GLU A 376 -7.89 27.00 -9.59
CA GLU A 376 -8.35 25.62 -9.76
C GLU A 376 -9.83 25.46 -9.44
N THR A 377 -10.43 24.39 -9.96
CA THR A 377 -11.82 24.03 -9.67
C THR A 377 -11.88 22.74 -8.85
N LEU A 378 -12.62 22.76 -7.75
CA LEU A 378 -13.05 21.55 -7.06
C LEU A 378 -14.48 21.22 -7.50
N THR A 379 -14.68 20.06 -8.12
CA THR A 379 -16.01 19.58 -8.51
C THR A 379 -16.44 18.41 -7.64
N THR A 380 -17.68 18.45 -7.15
CA THR A 380 -18.30 17.33 -6.44
C THR A 380 -19.77 17.15 -6.79
N ASP A 381 -20.31 15.93 -6.64
CA ASP A 381 -21.75 15.70 -6.82
C ASP A 381 -22.53 16.06 -5.56
N THR A 382 -22.00 15.72 -4.38
CA THR A 382 -22.61 16.13 -3.10
C THR A 382 -21.60 16.72 -2.14
N LEU A 383 -22.04 17.78 -1.45
CA LEU A 383 -21.26 18.44 -0.41
C LEU A 383 -22.05 18.44 0.90
N THR A 384 -21.50 17.84 1.96
CA THR A 384 -22.16 17.74 3.27
C THR A 384 -21.27 18.13 4.45
N GLY A 385 -21.88 18.65 5.52
CA GLY A 385 -21.22 18.93 6.81
C GLY A 385 -20.86 20.41 7.06
N ASN A 386 -19.66 20.67 7.57
CA ASN A 386 -19.18 22.01 7.89
C ASN A 386 -17.67 22.14 7.75
N GLY A 387 -17.18 23.20 7.10
CA GLY A 387 -15.75 23.35 6.78
C GLY A 387 -15.34 24.71 6.28
N THR A 388 -14.06 24.82 5.92
CA THR A 388 -13.49 26.03 5.29
C THR A 388 -12.90 25.70 3.93
N PHE A 389 -13.15 26.56 2.93
CA PHE A 389 -12.43 26.57 1.66
C PHE A 389 -11.53 27.80 1.63
N ASN A 390 -10.21 27.60 1.55
CA ASN A 390 -9.25 28.68 1.37
C ASN A 390 -9.02 28.89 -0.14
N MET A 391 -9.48 30.03 -0.65
CA MET A 391 -9.61 30.30 -2.08
C MET A 391 -8.88 31.59 -2.45
N ARG A 392 -8.40 31.67 -3.69
CA ARG A 392 -7.62 32.80 -4.23
C ARG A 392 -8.33 33.35 -5.46
N THR A 393 -8.18 34.64 -5.70
CA THR A 393 -8.92 35.35 -6.76
C THR A 393 -8.04 36.36 -7.45
N ASP A 394 -8.18 36.56 -8.75
CA ASP A 394 -7.81 37.78 -9.45
C ASP A 394 -9.11 38.47 -9.86
N ILE A 395 -9.58 39.37 -9.00
CA ILE A 395 -10.89 40.01 -9.17
C ILE A 395 -10.94 40.90 -10.41
N VAL A 396 -9.82 41.57 -10.75
CA VAL A 396 -9.70 42.43 -11.94
C VAL A 396 -9.68 41.57 -13.20
N GLY A 397 -8.91 40.47 -13.16
CA GLY A 397 -8.89 39.49 -14.23
C GLY A 397 -10.14 38.60 -14.31
N GLN A 398 -11.08 38.73 -13.37
CA GLN A 398 -12.28 37.88 -13.23
C GLN A 398 -11.94 36.39 -13.24
N GLN A 399 -10.89 36.01 -12.54
CA GLN A 399 -10.44 34.63 -12.39
C GLN A 399 -10.34 34.28 -10.90
N GLY A 400 -10.51 33.02 -10.55
CA GLY A 400 -10.36 32.59 -9.18
C GLY A 400 -10.58 31.11 -9.03
N ASP A 401 -10.19 30.60 -7.86
CA ASP A 401 -10.53 29.26 -7.45
C ASP A 401 -12.07 29.13 -7.39
N LEU A 402 -12.59 27.96 -7.74
CA LEU A 402 -14.03 27.70 -7.85
C LEU A 402 -14.43 26.39 -7.17
N LEU A 403 -15.52 26.42 -6.40
CA LEU A 403 -16.20 25.23 -5.91
C LEU A 403 -17.43 24.95 -6.76
N VAL A 404 -17.54 23.75 -7.34
CA VAL A 404 -18.70 23.29 -8.10
C VAL A 404 -19.33 22.10 -7.40
N VAL A 405 -20.63 22.20 -7.07
CA VAL A 405 -21.44 21.09 -6.55
C VAL A 405 -22.53 20.75 -7.56
N ASN A 406 -22.31 19.74 -8.40
CA ASN A 406 -23.24 19.38 -9.48
C ASN A 406 -24.63 19.02 -8.97
N GLY A 407 -24.69 18.31 -7.83
CA GLY A 407 -25.93 17.89 -7.18
C GLY A 407 -26.32 18.86 -6.06
N THR A 408 -26.30 18.38 -4.81
CA THR A 408 -26.83 19.11 -3.66
C THR A 408 -25.73 19.49 -2.67
N ALA A 409 -25.69 20.76 -2.30
CA ALA A 409 -24.92 21.25 -1.17
C ALA A 409 -25.80 21.36 0.08
N ASN A 410 -25.39 20.75 1.20
CA ASN A 410 -26.08 20.85 2.49
C ASN A 410 -25.05 21.05 3.62
N GLY A 411 -25.12 22.15 4.35
CA GLY A 411 -24.16 22.37 5.44
C GLY A 411 -23.87 23.82 5.72
N ASN A 412 -22.79 24.07 6.46
CA ASN A 412 -22.31 25.42 6.80
C ASN A 412 -20.83 25.55 6.45
N TYR A 413 -20.52 26.42 5.50
CA TYR A 413 -19.16 26.56 4.98
C TYR A 413 -18.68 28.00 5.08
N LYS A 414 -17.37 28.13 5.34
CA LYS A 414 -16.68 29.42 5.31
C LYS A 414 -15.79 29.49 4.08
N LEU A 415 -15.91 30.57 3.31
CA LEU A 415 -14.99 30.90 2.23
C LEU A 415 -13.96 31.88 2.78
N ASN A 416 -12.70 31.47 2.82
CA ASN A 416 -11.59 32.34 3.20
C ASN A 416 -10.89 32.79 1.93
N ILE A 417 -11.27 33.98 1.46
CA ILE A 417 -10.73 34.57 0.24
C ILE A 417 -9.44 35.32 0.58
N ALA A 418 -8.39 35.09 -0.21
CA ALA A 418 -7.15 35.84 -0.08
C ALA A 418 -7.35 37.32 -0.48
N ASN A 419 -6.98 38.26 0.39
CA ASN A 419 -7.01 39.70 0.10
C ASN A 419 -5.83 40.07 -0.81
N ASN A 420 -6.05 40.08 -2.12
CA ASN A 420 -5.00 40.34 -3.12
C ASN A 420 -5.45 41.31 -4.23
N GLY A 421 -6.43 42.18 -3.95
CA GLY A 421 -6.83 43.19 -4.92
C GLY A 421 -5.70 44.19 -5.24
N SER A 422 -5.82 44.86 -6.38
CA SER A 422 -4.81 45.80 -6.89
C SER A 422 -5.37 47.22 -6.98
N SER A 423 -4.50 48.19 -7.29
CA SER A 423 -4.91 49.57 -7.59
C SER A 423 -5.84 49.70 -8.81
N ASN A 424 -5.96 48.64 -9.62
CA ASN A 424 -6.86 48.61 -10.77
C ASN A 424 -8.27 48.14 -10.42
N THR A 425 -8.51 47.71 -9.17
CA THR A 425 -9.85 47.31 -8.72
C THR A 425 -10.76 48.53 -8.68
N THR A 426 -11.93 48.43 -9.30
CA THR A 426 -12.89 49.54 -9.47
C THR A 426 -14.13 49.41 -8.59
N GLY A 427 -14.31 48.28 -7.91
CA GLY A 427 -15.50 48.00 -7.11
C GLY A 427 -16.71 47.60 -7.96
N THR A 428 -16.52 47.35 -9.25
CA THR A 428 -17.57 46.87 -10.16
C THR A 428 -17.37 45.41 -10.54
N GLU A 429 -16.22 44.86 -10.21
CA GLU A 429 -15.87 43.49 -10.51
C GLU A 429 -16.75 42.52 -9.72
N THR A 430 -17.12 41.42 -10.36
CA THR A 430 -17.80 40.29 -9.72
C THR A 430 -17.09 39.00 -10.10
N LEU A 431 -17.15 38.00 -9.22
CA LEU A 431 -16.51 36.71 -9.47
C LEU A 431 -17.27 35.59 -8.79
N THR A 432 -17.80 34.66 -9.59
CA THR A 432 -18.42 33.45 -9.08
C THR A 432 -17.38 32.56 -8.42
N VAL A 433 -17.63 32.17 -7.17
CA VAL A 433 -16.72 31.34 -6.35
C VAL A 433 -17.38 30.03 -5.91
N VAL A 434 -18.70 29.93 -5.99
CA VAL A 434 -19.44 28.69 -5.75
C VAL A 434 -20.52 28.52 -6.81
N ASN A 435 -20.55 27.37 -7.47
CA ASN A 435 -21.66 26.92 -8.30
C ASN A 435 -22.34 25.72 -7.66
N THR A 436 -23.68 25.69 -7.63
CA THR A 436 -24.39 24.51 -7.12
C THR A 436 -25.64 24.16 -7.93
N GLY A 437 -25.93 22.87 -8.07
CA GLY A 437 -27.17 22.38 -8.67
C GLY A 437 -28.38 22.71 -7.79
N THR A 438 -28.34 22.30 -6.52
CA THR A 438 -29.31 22.67 -5.48
C THR A 438 -28.56 23.15 -4.24
N ASN A 439 -28.81 24.41 -3.85
CA ASN A 439 -28.16 25.01 -2.68
C ASN A 439 -29.07 24.99 -1.44
N ASN A 440 -28.81 24.07 -0.51
CA ASN A 440 -29.37 24.11 0.85
C ASN A 440 -28.30 24.48 1.88
N ALA A 441 -27.10 24.85 1.44
CA ALA A 441 -25.97 25.17 2.31
C ALA A 441 -25.92 26.66 2.61
N ASN A 442 -25.37 26.99 3.77
CA ASN A 442 -25.02 28.36 4.14
C ASN A 442 -23.53 28.59 3.90
N PHE A 443 -23.20 29.47 2.96
CA PHE A 443 -21.84 29.93 2.70
C PHE A 443 -21.65 31.34 3.24
N THR A 444 -20.57 31.56 3.99
CA THR A 444 -20.22 32.88 4.55
C THR A 444 -18.75 33.18 4.32
N LEU A 445 -18.37 34.45 4.27
CA LEU A 445 -16.96 34.83 4.30
C LEU A 445 -16.38 34.55 5.69
N LYS A 446 -15.19 33.93 5.75
CA LYS A 446 -14.50 33.64 7.02
C LYS A 446 -14.05 34.92 7.71
N ASN A 447 -13.57 35.87 6.93
CA ASN A 447 -13.01 37.15 7.33
C ASN A 447 -13.55 38.24 6.40
N LYS A 448 -13.42 39.50 6.80
CA LYS A 448 -13.64 40.64 5.92
C LYS A 448 -12.68 40.57 4.71
N VAL A 449 -13.23 40.72 3.51
CA VAL A 449 -12.48 40.64 2.25
C VAL A 449 -12.31 42.05 1.69
N GLU A 450 -11.06 42.50 1.57
CA GLU A 450 -10.70 43.80 0.99
C GLU A 450 -9.87 43.55 -0.26
N LEU A 451 -10.39 43.96 -1.41
CA LEU A 451 -9.71 43.83 -2.70
C LEU A 451 -9.53 45.23 -3.28
N GLY A 452 -8.29 45.74 -3.21
CA GLY A 452 -7.99 47.13 -3.54
C GLY A 452 -8.54 48.06 -2.46
N ALA A 453 -9.32 49.07 -2.87
CA ALA A 453 -9.96 50.02 -1.96
C ALA A 453 -11.38 49.62 -1.52
N TYR A 454 -11.87 48.46 -1.97
CA TYR A 454 -13.28 48.07 -1.80
C TYR A 454 -13.42 46.85 -0.90
N GLU A 455 -14.48 46.84 -0.10
CA GLU A 455 -14.91 45.68 0.68
C GLU A 455 -15.82 44.79 -0.17
N TYR A 456 -15.59 43.48 -0.12
CA TYR A 456 -16.36 42.49 -0.87
C TYR A 456 -17.20 41.60 0.05
N GLY A 457 -18.43 41.35 -0.38
CA GLY A 457 -19.36 40.40 0.23
C GLY A 457 -19.65 39.20 -0.69
N LEU A 458 -20.54 38.32 -0.24
CA LEU A 458 -21.12 37.24 -1.06
C LEU A 458 -22.59 37.54 -1.35
N ARG A 459 -23.03 37.28 -2.58
CA ARG A 459 -24.45 37.30 -2.97
C ARG A 459 -24.74 36.21 -3.97
N GLU A 460 -26.02 35.93 -4.17
CA GLU A 460 -26.49 35.06 -5.25
C GLU A 460 -26.22 35.70 -6.62
N VAL A 461 -25.81 34.88 -7.59
CA VAL A 461 -25.61 35.31 -8.97
C VAL A 461 -26.96 35.63 -9.62
N THR A 462 -27.06 36.78 -10.29
CA THR A 462 -28.30 37.18 -10.96
C THR A 462 -28.64 36.20 -12.09
N GLY A 463 -29.80 35.55 -11.98
CA GLY A 463 -30.25 34.53 -12.95
C GLY A 463 -29.79 33.10 -12.64
N SER A 464 -28.91 32.92 -11.66
CA SER A 464 -28.46 31.62 -11.13
C SER A 464 -28.49 31.64 -9.58
N PRO A 465 -29.67 31.60 -8.96
CA PRO A 465 -29.82 31.84 -7.51
C PRO A 465 -29.13 30.82 -6.61
N ASN A 466 -28.70 29.67 -7.17
CA ASN A 466 -27.95 28.65 -6.45
C ASN A 466 -26.43 28.90 -6.44
N ASP A 467 -25.95 29.82 -7.26
CA ASP A 467 -24.53 30.16 -7.41
C ASP A 467 -24.22 31.41 -6.59
N LEU A 468 -22.99 31.53 -6.08
CA LEU A 468 -22.54 32.65 -5.28
C LEU A 468 -21.35 33.36 -5.92
N GLU A 469 -21.43 34.68 -5.96
CA GLU A 469 -20.36 35.55 -6.43
C GLU A 469 -19.87 36.50 -5.34
N LEU A 470 -18.58 36.81 -5.42
CA LEU A 470 -18.01 37.99 -4.80
C LEU A 470 -18.53 39.23 -5.52
N TYR A 471 -18.89 40.23 -4.73
CA TYR A 471 -19.29 41.55 -5.22
C TYR A 471 -18.81 42.61 -4.24
N ALA A 472 -18.51 43.82 -4.73
CA ALA A 472 -18.23 44.94 -3.83
C ALA A 472 -19.51 45.28 -3.05
N SER A 473 -19.47 45.16 -1.72
CA SER A 473 -20.53 45.67 -0.87
C SER A 473 -20.46 47.19 -0.90
N GLU A 474 -21.58 47.86 -1.20
CA GLU A 474 -21.61 49.33 -1.25
C GLU A 474 -20.94 49.93 -0.01
N GLU A 475 -19.93 50.79 -0.23
CA GLU A 475 -19.38 51.61 0.83
C GLU A 475 -20.52 52.34 1.53
N GLY A 476 -20.57 52.23 2.85
CA GLY A 476 -21.33 53.14 3.68
C GLY A 476 -21.01 54.56 3.25
N VAL A 477 -22.01 55.23 2.66
CA VAL A 477 -21.95 56.64 2.32
C VAL A 477 -21.66 57.38 3.63
N VAL A 478 -20.41 57.80 3.83
CA VAL A 478 -20.09 58.85 4.78
C VAL A 478 -20.53 60.14 4.10
N LEU A 479 -21.77 60.56 4.38
CA LEU A 479 -22.21 61.94 4.19
C LEU A 479 -21.70 62.81 5.33
#